data_AF-A0A7L1SI28-F1
#
_entry.id   AF-A0A7L1SI28-F1
#
_cell.length_a   1.000
_cell.length_b   1.000
_cell.length_c   1.000
_cell.angle_alpha   90.00
_cell.angle_beta   90.00
_cell.angle_gamma   90.00
#
_symmetry.space_group_name_H-M   'P 1'
#
loop_
_entity.id
_entity.type
_entity.pdbx_description
1 polymer ?
#
loop_
_entity_poly.entity_id
_entity_poly.type
_entity_poly.pdbx_seq_one_letter_code
_entity_poly.pdbx_strand_id
1 'polypeptide(L)'
;MAEPRRPAEGCSCRNTDCVERPLRRLFEGLGTGVAACPWPFVLVPLLLSGGLGAGFVFLPQRQANDIEGQFTPTRGPAKTERDFVRRHFPTNDSERFSAPRLPTEGAYAGLIAVAAEGSSVLARAARHDVLQLDAAVRAGGYERVCARSGGVCASANPLLPLLNDSAAAALENLVFPVSDGIFLGAALGGVQTDGGGRVLSARALKLVYYLREDGPAAAESQRWLERFLRDMPSELEALGFTSIQVTYFTSLSRQQEFEGNTKSVIPLFSVTYFLTITFSIVSCLRLSCIRNNVWLACCGVVSAGLAVLSSFGLMLFCGVPFVVTVANAPFLILGK
;
A
#
# COMPACT_ATOMS: atom_id res chain seq x y z
N MET A 1 59.35 25.77 58.18
CA MET A 1 58.09 26.55 58.18
C MET A 1 57.23 25.99 57.07
N ALA A 2 56.16 25.29 57.45
CA ALA A 2 55.29 24.54 56.57
C ALA A 2 54.21 25.46 55.98
N GLU A 3 54.07 25.41 54.67
CA GLU A 3 53.02 26.09 53.91
C GLU A 3 51.66 25.39 54.18
N PRO A 4 50.56 26.13 54.37
CA PRO A 4 49.30 25.52 54.80
C PRO A 4 48.65 24.76 53.64
N ARG A 5 48.35 23.48 53.88
CA ARG A 5 47.51 22.64 53.02
C ARG A 5 46.15 23.30 52.85
N ARG A 6 45.73 23.51 51.59
CA ARG A 6 44.38 23.95 51.23
C ARG A 6 43.34 22.96 51.80
N PRO A 7 42.21 23.45 52.33
CA PRO A 7 41.22 22.60 52.98
C PRO A 7 40.50 21.71 51.97
N ALA A 8 40.11 20.53 52.45
CA ALA A 8 39.34 19.53 51.75
C ALA A 8 38.13 20.15 51.03
N GLU A 9 37.97 19.82 49.74
CA GLU A 9 36.78 20.12 48.96
C GLU A 9 35.57 19.53 49.69
N GLY A 10 34.72 20.42 50.21
CA GLY A 10 33.48 20.06 50.84
C GLY A 10 32.55 19.36 49.85
N CYS A 11 31.97 18.24 50.28
CA CYS A 11 30.87 17.58 49.58
C CYS A 11 29.69 18.55 49.42
N SER A 12 29.56 19.11 48.21
CA SER A 12 28.36 19.81 47.78
C SER A 12 27.35 18.77 47.30
N CYS A 13 26.19 18.67 47.97
CA CYS A 13 25.05 17.83 47.59
C CYS A 13 24.32 18.30 46.32
N ARG A 14 25.04 18.95 45.39
CA ARG A 14 24.58 19.37 44.06
C ARG A 14 25.47 18.83 42.94
N ASN A 15 26.43 17.96 43.27
CA ASN A 15 27.37 17.40 42.30
C ASN A 15 26.83 16.11 41.67
N THR A 16 26.65 16.12 40.35
CA THR A 16 26.54 14.94 39.48
C THR A 16 27.79 14.06 39.50
N ASP A 17 28.81 14.40 40.30
CA ASP A 17 30.11 13.73 40.42
C ASP A 17 30.04 12.22 40.65
N CYS A 18 29.02 11.72 41.35
CA CYS A 18 28.87 10.29 41.61
C CYS A 18 28.58 9.49 40.33
N VAL A 19 28.01 10.13 39.31
CA VAL A 19 27.71 9.55 37.99
C VAL A 19 28.72 10.03 36.96
N GLU A 20 29.10 11.30 37.00
CA GLU A 20 30.02 11.91 36.05
C GLU A 20 31.43 11.31 36.11
N ARG A 21 32.00 11.15 37.32
CA ARG A 21 33.37 10.62 37.49
C ARG A 21 33.53 9.19 36.98
N PRO A 22 32.64 8.22 37.27
CA PRO A 22 32.76 6.88 36.69
C PRO A 22 32.54 6.86 35.17
N LEU A 23 31.58 7.62 34.63
CA LEU A 23 31.38 7.69 33.17
C LEU A 23 32.59 8.31 32.47
N ARG A 24 33.18 9.37 33.03
CA ARG A 24 34.38 10.01 32.47
C ARG A 24 35.54 9.03 32.41
N ARG A 25 35.81 8.29 33.51
CA ARG A 25 36.87 7.26 33.53
C ARG A 25 36.61 6.15 32.51
N LEU A 26 35.36 5.75 32.34
CA LEU A 26 34.96 4.75 31.35
C LEU A 26 35.23 5.24 29.91
N PHE A 27 34.79 6.44 29.54
CA PHE A 27 35.00 6.99 28.21
C PHE A 27 36.47 7.34 27.94
N GLU A 28 37.22 7.78 28.96
CA GLU A 28 38.66 8.03 28.86
C GLU A 28 39.43 6.73 28.62
N GLY A 29 39.08 5.65 29.34
CA GLY A 29 39.61 4.32 29.11
C GLY A 29 39.26 3.77 27.71
N LEU A 30 38.01 3.92 27.28
CA LEU A 30 37.57 3.55 25.93
C LEU A 30 38.37 4.33 24.86
N GLY A 31 38.49 5.65 25.01
CA GLY A 31 39.20 6.52 24.09
C GLY A 31 40.69 6.17 23.98
N THR A 32 41.32 5.86 25.12
CA THR A 32 42.73 5.45 25.15
C THR A 32 42.89 4.07 24.49
N GLY A 33 41.95 3.15 24.69
CA GLY A 33 41.94 1.85 24.02
C GLY A 33 41.79 1.96 22.49
N VAL A 34 40.86 2.79 22.02
CA VAL A 34 40.66 3.06 20.58
C VAL A 34 41.90 3.72 19.96
N ALA A 35 42.52 4.67 20.66
CA ALA A 35 43.74 5.34 20.20
C ALA A 35 44.94 4.40 20.15
N ALA A 36 45.07 3.48 21.12
CA ALA A 36 46.16 2.51 21.17
C ALA A 36 46.05 1.43 20.08
N CYS A 37 44.83 1.02 19.72
CA CYS A 37 44.59 0.00 18.70
C CYS A 37 43.36 0.35 17.85
N PRO A 38 43.49 1.15 16.77
CA PRO A 38 42.34 1.65 16.02
C PRO A 38 41.71 0.61 15.08
N TRP A 39 42.49 -0.31 14.53
CA TRP A 39 42.05 -1.24 13.49
C TRP A 39 40.88 -2.15 13.89
N PRO A 40 40.86 -2.79 15.08
CA PRO A 40 39.72 -3.57 15.52
C PRO A 40 38.42 -2.76 15.58
N PHE A 41 38.48 -1.50 16.04
CA PHE A 41 37.30 -0.63 16.16
C PHE A 41 36.78 -0.11 14.82
N VAL A 42 37.55 -0.23 13.74
CA VAL A 42 37.10 0.07 12.37
C VAL A 42 36.61 -1.20 11.67
N LEU A 43 37.38 -2.29 11.74
CA LEU A 43 37.11 -3.52 11.01
C LEU A 43 35.93 -4.30 11.59
N VAL A 44 35.81 -4.37 12.92
CA VAL A 44 34.72 -5.15 13.56
C VAL A 44 33.35 -4.57 13.23
N PRO A 45 33.08 -3.25 13.35
CA PRO A 45 31.79 -2.69 12.94
C PRO A 45 31.50 -2.88 11.46
N LEU A 46 32.50 -2.78 10.58
CA LEU A 46 32.32 -3.02 9.14
C LEU A 46 31.89 -4.46 8.86
N LEU A 47 32.60 -5.44 9.45
CA LEU A 47 32.27 -6.86 9.30
C LEU A 47 30.91 -7.19 9.93
N LEU A 48 30.61 -6.62 11.10
CA LEU A 48 29.33 -6.81 11.78
C LEU A 48 28.17 -6.23 10.97
N SER A 49 28.31 -4.99 10.47
CA SER A 49 27.31 -4.37 9.61
C SER A 49 27.14 -5.11 8.28
N GLY A 50 28.23 -5.63 7.69
CA GLY A 50 28.14 -6.49 6.51
C GLY A 50 27.40 -7.80 6.79
N GLY A 51 27.74 -8.47 7.90
CA GLY A 51 27.09 -9.71 8.33
C GLY A 51 25.61 -9.52 8.65
N LEU A 52 25.26 -8.47 9.39
CA LEU A 52 23.86 -8.12 9.67
C LEU A 52 23.13 -7.64 8.42
N GLY A 53 23.81 -6.88 7.56
CA GLY A 53 23.29 -6.42 6.27
C GLY A 53 22.93 -7.55 5.30
N ALA A 54 23.53 -8.74 5.44
CA ALA A 54 23.11 -9.92 4.68
C ALA A 54 21.63 -10.31 4.91
N GLY A 55 21.00 -9.82 5.99
CA GLY A 55 19.56 -9.99 6.23
C GLY A 55 18.67 -9.41 5.13
N PHE A 56 19.17 -8.46 4.32
CA PHE A 56 18.47 -7.95 3.14
C PHE A 56 18.19 -9.01 2.06
N VAL A 57 18.86 -10.18 2.10
CA VAL A 57 18.50 -11.33 1.26
C VAL A 57 17.06 -11.80 1.52
N PHE A 58 16.56 -11.65 2.75
CA PHE A 58 15.17 -12.00 3.10
C PHE A 58 14.16 -10.93 2.71
N LEU A 59 14.58 -9.77 2.19
CA LEU A 59 13.68 -8.67 1.86
C LEU A 59 12.53 -9.09 0.92
N PRO A 60 12.76 -9.83 -0.20
CA PRO A 60 11.66 -10.24 -1.10
C PRO A 60 10.63 -11.15 -0.42
N GLN A 61 11.05 -11.94 0.58
CA GLN A 61 10.17 -12.86 1.32
C GLN A 61 9.45 -12.17 2.48
N ARG A 62 10.03 -11.11 3.04
CA ARG A 62 9.52 -10.40 4.22
C ARG A 62 8.81 -9.10 3.88
N GLN A 63 8.75 -8.74 2.61
CA GLN A 63 8.03 -7.56 2.17
C GLN A 63 6.53 -7.75 2.42
N ALA A 64 5.98 -6.96 3.35
CA ALA A 64 4.55 -6.97 3.64
C ALA A 64 3.89 -5.90 2.78
N ASN A 65 3.14 -6.37 1.78
CA ASN A 65 2.40 -5.49 0.88
C ASN A 65 0.94 -5.33 1.33
N ASP A 66 0.33 -6.33 1.99
CA ASP A 66 -1.08 -6.29 2.42
C ASP A 66 -1.43 -5.01 3.23
N ILE A 67 -2.27 -4.16 2.63
CA ILE A 67 -2.76 -2.91 3.22
C ILE A 67 -3.61 -3.20 4.46
N GLU A 68 -4.48 -4.21 4.42
CA GLU A 68 -5.36 -4.49 5.57
C GLU A 68 -4.52 -4.87 6.79
N GLY A 69 -3.53 -5.75 6.62
CA GLY A 69 -2.59 -6.15 7.68
C GLY A 69 -1.76 -5.00 8.24
N GLN A 70 -1.42 -3.99 7.43
CA GLN A 70 -0.60 -2.85 7.84
C GLN A 70 -1.40 -1.77 8.60
N PHE A 71 -2.64 -1.53 8.19
CA PHE A 71 -3.45 -0.43 8.74
C PHE A 71 -4.51 -0.87 9.75
N THR A 72 -4.64 -2.17 10.01
CA THR A 72 -5.58 -2.70 11.02
C THR A 72 -4.88 -3.57 12.05
N PRO A 73 -5.35 -3.58 13.32
CA PRO A 73 -4.75 -4.42 14.37
C PRO A 73 -4.69 -5.90 13.96
N THR A 74 -3.57 -6.57 14.26
CA THR A 74 -3.38 -8.00 13.92
C THR A 74 -4.37 -8.90 14.67
N ARG A 75 -4.76 -8.55 15.89
CA ARG A 75 -5.74 -9.28 16.72
C ARG A 75 -6.90 -8.36 17.14
N GLY A 76 -7.70 -7.94 16.15
CA GLY A 76 -8.92 -7.18 16.39
C GLY A 76 -10.16 -8.09 16.58
N PRO A 77 -11.19 -7.64 17.32
CA PRO A 77 -12.48 -8.34 17.39
C PRO A 77 -13.07 -8.63 16.00
N ALA A 78 -13.03 -7.65 15.09
CA ALA A 78 -13.52 -7.80 13.73
C ALA A 78 -12.83 -8.92 12.93
N LYS A 79 -11.52 -9.14 13.14
CA LYS A 79 -10.79 -10.24 12.48
C LYS A 79 -11.21 -11.60 13.06
N THR A 80 -11.46 -11.66 14.36
CA THR A 80 -11.95 -12.88 15.04
C THR A 80 -13.37 -13.24 14.58
N GLU A 81 -14.26 -12.24 14.45
CA GLU A 81 -15.60 -12.40 13.90
C GLU A 81 -15.56 -12.84 12.43
N ARG A 82 -14.69 -12.23 11.62
CA ARG A 82 -14.48 -12.66 10.24
C ARG A 82 -14.03 -14.11 10.14
N ASP A 83 -13.09 -14.54 10.99
CA ASP A 83 -12.62 -15.92 11.03
C ASP A 83 -13.74 -16.88 11.47
N PHE A 84 -14.59 -16.46 12.41
CA PHE A 84 -15.79 -17.20 12.78
C PHE A 84 -16.74 -17.37 11.58
N VAL A 85 -17.03 -16.29 10.85
CA VAL A 85 -17.90 -16.33 9.65
C VAL A 85 -17.29 -17.23 8.58
N ARG A 86 -15.99 -17.11 8.29
CA ARG A 86 -15.30 -17.95 7.29
C ARG A 86 -15.36 -19.44 7.63
N ARG A 87 -15.27 -19.80 8.91
CA ARG A 87 -15.32 -21.21 9.35
C ARG A 87 -16.73 -21.79 9.31
N HIS A 88 -17.76 -21.01 9.66
CA HIS A 88 -19.14 -21.50 9.77
C HIS A 88 -19.96 -21.31 8.49
N PHE A 89 -19.61 -20.31 7.68
CA PHE A 89 -20.28 -19.95 6.43
C PHE A 89 -19.25 -19.82 5.29
N PRO A 90 -18.57 -20.93 4.92
CA PRO A 90 -17.61 -20.90 3.84
C PRO A 90 -18.30 -20.52 2.52
N THR A 91 -17.63 -19.67 1.75
CA THR A 91 -18.08 -19.29 0.40
C THR A 91 -17.70 -20.40 -0.58
N ASN A 92 -18.52 -20.57 -1.62
CA ASN A 92 -18.22 -21.45 -2.75
C ASN A 92 -18.50 -20.63 -4.01
N ASP A 93 -17.46 -19.97 -4.50
CA ASP A 93 -17.52 -19.07 -5.64
C ASP A 93 -17.68 -19.83 -6.96
N SER A 94 -17.44 -21.14 -6.96
CA SER A 94 -17.56 -21.99 -8.15
C SER A 94 -18.99 -22.48 -8.45
N GLU A 95 -19.86 -22.58 -7.45
CA GLU A 95 -21.21 -23.12 -7.62
C GLU A 95 -22.34 -22.25 -7.02
N ARG A 96 -22.08 -21.61 -5.88
CA ARG A 96 -23.10 -20.92 -5.06
C ARG A 96 -22.65 -19.53 -4.65
N PHE A 97 -22.09 -18.79 -5.60
CA PHE A 97 -21.62 -17.44 -5.36
C PHE A 97 -22.78 -16.51 -4.94
N SER A 98 -22.51 -15.67 -3.95
CA SER A 98 -23.41 -14.61 -3.50
C SER A 98 -22.61 -13.46 -2.91
N ALA A 99 -22.55 -12.33 -3.63
CA ALA A 99 -21.78 -11.15 -3.21
C ALA A 99 -22.13 -10.66 -1.78
N PRO A 100 -23.40 -10.59 -1.35
CA PRO A 100 -23.74 -10.17 0.02
C PRO A 100 -23.26 -11.13 1.13
N ARG A 101 -22.86 -12.36 0.79
CA ARG A 101 -22.37 -13.36 1.75
C ARG A 101 -20.85 -13.37 1.89
N LEU A 102 -20.14 -12.53 1.16
CA LEU A 102 -18.69 -12.49 1.22
C LEU A 102 -18.23 -11.90 2.57
N PRO A 103 -17.32 -12.59 3.30
CA PRO A 103 -16.75 -12.08 4.55
C PRO A 103 -15.63 -11.04 4.33
N THR A 104 -15.21 -10.86 3.08
CA THR A 104 -14.26 -9.86 2.59
C THR A 104 -14.80 -9.25 1.29
N GLU A 105 -14.12 -8.27 0.69
CA GLU A 105 -14.59 -7.73 -0.59
C GLU A 105 -14.51 -8.73 -1.76
N GLY A 106 -13.69 -9.78 -1.61
CA GLY A 106 -13.47 -10.82 -2.61
C GLY A 106 -12.58 -10.37 -3.77
N ALA A 107 -12.37 -11.25 -4.75
CA ALA A 107 -11.70 -10.91 -5.99
C ALA A 107 -12.70 -10.33 -7.00
N TYR A 108 -12.48 -9.09 -7.43
CA TYR A 108 -13.38 -8.45 -8.39
C TYR A 108 -12.68 -7.39 -9.27
N ALA A 109 -13.27 -7.15 -10.43
CA ALA A 109 -13.05 -5.95 -11.23
C ALA A 109 -14.31 -5.09 -11.26
N GLY A 110 -14.20 -3.84 -10.83
CA GLY A 110 -15.26 -2.86 -10.83
C GLY A 110 -15.08 -1.85 -11.95
N LEU A 111 -16.15 -1.53 -12.67
CA LEU A 111 -16.21 -0.43 -13.63
C LEU A 111 -17.39 0.47 -13.28
N ILE A 112 -17.20 1.78 -13.37
CA ILE A 112 -18.26 2.77 -13.19
C ILE A 112 -18.38 3.53 -14.50
N ALA A 113 -19.51 3.35 -15.18
CA ALA A 113 -19.89 4.10 -16.35
C ALA A 113 -20.68 5.34 -15.89
N VAL A 114 -20.11 6.53 -16.10
CA VAL A 114 -20.71 7.81 -15.77
C VAL A 114 -21.22 8.44 -17.05
N ALA A 115 -22.49 8.82 -17.12
CA ALA A 115 -23.06 9.48 -18.28
C ALA A 115 -22.42 10.86 -18.50
N ALA A 116 -22.32 11.29 -19.77
CA ALA A 116 -21.89 12.64 -20.13
C ALA A 116 -22.74 13.71 -19.43
N GLU A 117 -22.19 14.92 -19.27
CA GLU A 117 -22.85 15.98 -18.50
C GLU A 117 -24.27 16.27 -19.00
N GLY A 118 -25.22 16.34 -18.06
CA GLY A 118 -26.64 16.58 -18.35
C GLY A 118 -27.40 15.37 -18.94
N SER A 119 -26.74 14.23 -19.15
CA SER A 119 -27.37 13.01 -19.67
C SER A 119 -27.58 11.93 -18.59
N SER A 120 -28.34 10.89 -18.93
CA SER A 120 -28.63 9.75 -18.06
C SER A 120 -27.96 8.50 -18.60
N VAL A 121 -27.41 7.67 -17.71
CA VAL A 121 -26.84 6.36 -18.06
C VAL A 121 -27.90 5.39 -18.59
N LEU A 122 -29.18 5.68 -18.31
CA LEU A 122 -30.33 4.93 -18.82
C LEU A 122 -30.76 5.38 -20.23
N ALA A 123 -30.17 6.45 -20.78
CA ALA A 123 -30.44 6.89 -22.15
C ALA A 123 -29.94 5.86 -23.18
N ARG A 124 -30.62 5.75 -24.34
CA ARG A 124 -30.31 4.72 -25.35
C ARG A 124 -28.83 4.66 -25.76
N ALA A 125 -28.20 5.81 -26.00
CA ALA A 125 -26.80 5.86 -26.39
C ALA A 125 -25.87 5.35 -25.28
N ALA A 126 -26.07 5.80 -24.03
CA ALA A 126 -25.30 5.33 -22.88
C ALA A 126 -25.51 3.83 -22.61
N ARG A 127 -26.74 3.31 -22.78
CA ARG A 127 -27.03 1.87 -22.63
C ARG A 127 -26.28 1.03 -23.65
N HIS A 128 -26.21 1.48 -24.89
CA HIS A 128 -25.44 0.82 -25.94
C HIS A 128 -23.95 0.78 -25.59
N ASP A 129 -23.38 1.92 -25.17
CA ASP A 129 -21.98 2.02 -24.76
C ASP A 129 -21.67 1.10 -23.55
N VAL A 130 -22.58 1.02 -22.57
CA VAL A 130 -22.46 0.09 -21.42
C VAL A 130 -22.51 -1.37 -21.84
N LEU A 131 -23.36 -1.74 -22.80
CA LEU A 131 -23.42 -3.10 -23.33
C LEU A 131 -22.16 -3.47 -24.11
N GLN A 132 -21.59 -2.54 -24.88
CA GLN A 132 -20.30 -2.72 -25.54
C GLN A 132 -19.16 -2.88 -24.52
N LEU A 133 -19.18 -2.11 -23.44
CA LEU A 133 -18.23 -2.25 -22.35
C LEU A 133 -18.31 -3.64 -21.68
N ASP A 134 -19.52 -4.15 -21.40
CA ASP A 134 -19.71 -5.50 -20.86
C ASP A 134 -19.19 -6.57 -21.83
N ALA A 135 -19.46 -6.43 -23.12
CA ALA A 135 -18.98 -7.34 -24.14
C ALA A 135 -17.44 -7.37 -24.22
N ALA A 136 -16.78 -6.22 -24.11
CA ALA A 136 -15.31 -6.13 -24.10
C ALA A 136 -14.71 -6.84 -22.88
N VAL A 137 -15.25 -6.63 -21.68
CA VAL A 137 -14.81 -7.31 -20.46
C VAL A 137 -14.96 -8.83 -20.60
N ARG A 138 -16.09 -9.29 -21.14
CA ARG A 138 -16.36 -10.72 -21.36
C ARG A 138 -15.45 -11.34 -22.41
N ALA A 139 -15.19 -10.64 -23.50
CA ALA A 139 -14.25 -11.05 -24.56
C ALA A 139 -12.83 -11.23 -24.02
N GLY A 140 -12.45 -10.45 -22.99
CA GLY A 140 -11.20 -10.60 -22.23
C GLY A 140 -11.08 -11.90 -21.41
N GLY A 141 -12.00 -12.86 -21.56
CA GLY A 141 -11.92 -14.18 -20.93
C GLY A 141 -12.54 -14.27 -19.54
N TYR A 142 -13.41 -13.32 -19.16
CA TYR A 142 -14.11 -13.31 -17.87
C TYR A 142 -14.86 -14.62 -17.60
N GLU A 143 -15.50 -15.22 -18.61
CA GLU A 143 -16.29 -16.46 -18.47
C GLU A 143 -15.50 -17.66 -17.91
N ARG A 144 -14.16 -17.64 -18.04
CA ARG A 144 -13.27 -18.66 -17.50
C ARG A 144 -12.97 -18.46 -16.01
N VAL A 145 -12.97 -17.23 -15.52
CA VAL A 145 -12.52 -16.88 -14.15
C VAL A 145 -13.66 -16.40 -13.24
N CYS A 146 -14.82 -16.07 -13.81
CA CYS A 146 -15.97 -15.54 -13.10
C CYS A 146 -16.42 -16.43 -11.94
N ALA A 147 -16.90 -15.80 -10.87
CA ALA A 147 -17.67 -16.47 -9.84
C ALA A 147 -19.02 -16.92 -10.41
N ARG A 148 -19.47 -18.12 -10.03
CA ARG A 148 -20.63 -18.80 -10.62
C ARG A 148 -21.71 -19.07 -9.58
N SER A 149 -22.95 -18.94 -10.03
CA SER A 149 -24.14 -19.30 -9.28
C SER A 149 -25.06 -20.10 -10.19
N GLY A 150 -25.32 -21.37 -9.84
CA GLY A 150 -26.13 -22.25 -10.69
C GLY A 150 -25.54 -22.52 -12.07
N GLY A 151 -24.20 -22.56 -12.18
CA GLY A 151 -23.48 -22.86 -13.43
C GLY A 151 -23.24 -21.65 -14.35
N VAL A 152 -23.88 -20.51 -14.09
CA VAL A 152 -23.75 -19.26 -14.85
C VAL A 152 -22.88 -18.26 -14.08
N CYS A 153 -22.11 -17.43 -14.79
CA CYS A 153 -21.37 -16.34 -14.17
C CYS A 153 -22.31 -15.37 -13.43
N ALA A 154 -21.86 -14.87 -12.29
CA ALA A 154 -22.56 -13.80 -11.57
C ALA A 154 -22.71 -12.57 -12.47
N SER A 155 -23.92 -12.00 -12.49
CA SER A 155 -24.19 -10.79 -13.25
C SER A 155 -23.40 -9.61 -12.68
N ALA A 156 -22.72 -8.86 -13.55
CA ALA A 156 -21.95 -7.69 -13.15
C ALA A 156 -22.83 -6.53 -12.67
N ASN A 157 -24.06 -6.44 -13.18
CA ASN A 157 -25.08 -5.52 -12.70
C ASN A 157 -26.47 -6.11 -12.98
N PRO A 158 -27.41 -6.07 -12.02
CA PRO A 158 -28.75 -6.62 -12.21
C PRO A 158 -29.55 -5.99 -13.34
N LEU A 159 -29.23 -4.75 -13.74
CA LEU A 159 -29.89 -4.03 -14.82
C LEU A 159 -29.35 -4.38 -16.22
N LEU A 160 -28.20 -5.04 -16.35
CA LEU A 160 -27.60 -5.37 -17.65
C LEU A 160 -28.58 -6.02 -18.65
N PRO A 161 -29.39 -7.03 -18.25
CA PRO A 161 -30.37 -7.63 -19.16
C PRO A 161 -31.46 -6.64 -19.64
N LEU A 162 -31.76 -5.63 -18.83
CA LEU A 162 -32.77 -4.61 -19.10
C LEU A 162 -32.23 -3.45 -19.97
N LEU A 163 -30.92 -3.33 -20.09
CA LEU A 163 -30.30 -2.28 -20.92
C LEU A 163 -30.50 -2.52 -22.42
N ASN A 164 -30.79 -3.76 -22.83
CA ASN A 164 -31.07 -4.10 -24.21
C ASN A 164 -32.37 -3.43 -24.69
N ASP A 165 -32.43 -3.02 -25.96
CA ASP A 165 -33.58 -2.25 -26.48
C ASP A 165 -34.89 -3.03 -26.44
N SER A 166 -34.85 -4.37 -26.53
CA SER A 166 -36.03 -5.23 -26.38
C SER A 166 -36.63 -5.22 -24.97
N ALA A 167 -35.83 -4.91 -23.95
CA ALA A 167 -36.22 -4.92 -22.53
C ALA A 167 -36.29 -3.50 -21.93
N ALA A 168 -36.05 -2.46 -22.74
CA ALA A 168 -35.97 -1.07 -22.32
C ALA A 168 -37.23 -0.55 -21.62
N ALA A 169 -38.40 -1.05 -22.00
CA ALA A 169 -39.67 -0.64 -21.40
C ALA A 169 -39.75 -0.95 -19.89
N ALA A 170 -39.01 -1.96 -19.41
CA ALA A 170 -38.93 -2.27 -17.99
C ALA A 170 -38.13 -1.21 -17.21
N LEU A 171 -37.21 -0.49 -17.85
CA LEU A 171 -36.43 0.58 -17.21
C LEU A 171 -37.29 1.77 -16.79
N GLU A 172 -38.39 2.03 -17.50
CA GLU A 172 -39.33 3.13 -17.22
C GLU A 172 -40.18 2.88 -15.95
N ASN A 173 -40.23 1.63 -15.47
CA ASN A 173 -40.98 1.23 -14.28
C ASN A 173 -40.08 0.97 -13.05
N LEU A 174 -38.78 1.28 -13.13
CA LEU A 174 -37.87 1.08 -12.01
C LEU A 174 -38.22 2.01 -10.85
N VAL A 175 -38.32 1.44 -9.65
CA VAL A 175 -38.53 2.18 -8.40
C VAL A 175 -37.26 2.12 -7.55
N PHE A 176 -36.82 3.26 -7.04
CA PHE A 176 -35.64 3.37 -6.17
C PHE A 176 -36.05 3.43 -4.70
N PRO A 177 -35.35 2.77 -3.76
CA PRO A 177 -34.08 2.04 -3.94
C PRO A 177 -34.21 0.55 -4.28
N VAL A 178 -35.41 -0.02 -4.26
CA VAL A 178 -35.65 -1.46 -4.52
C VAL A 178 -36.73 -1.62 -5.59
N SER A 179 -36.42 -2.38 -6.64
CA SER A 179 -37.36 -2.76 -7.70
C SER A 179 -37.33 -4.27 -7.87
N ASP A 180 -38.50 -4.93 -7.84
CA ASP A 180 -38.63 -6.39 -7.99
C ASP A 180 -37.70 -7.22 -7.07
N GLY A 181 -37.50 -6.74 -5.83
CA GLY A 181 -36.62 -7.40 -4.85
C GLY A 181 -35.11 -7.16 -5.07
N ILE A 182 -34.73 -6.37 -6.05
CA ILE A 182 -33.34 -6.00 -6.36
C ILE A 182 -33.02 -4.62 -5.77
N PHE A 183 -31.95 -4.54 -4.99
CA PHE A 183 -31.46 -3.28 -4.45
C PHE A 183 -30.65 -2.51 -5.51
N LEU A 184 -31.21 -1.42 -6.01
CA LEU A 184 -30.61 -0.56 -7.03
C LEU A 184 -29.59 0.43 -6.47
N GLY A 185 -29.57 0.66 -5.15
CA GLY A 185 -28.64 1.60 -4.51
C GLY A 185 -27.17 1.22 -4.65
N ALA A 186 -26.86 -0.06 -4.90
CA ALA A 186 -25.51 -0.52 -5.21
C ALA A 186 -25.18 -0.52 -6.72
N ALA A 187 -26.20 -0.42 -7.57
CA ALA A 187 -26.11 -0.56 -9.03
C ALA A 187 -26.11 0.80 -9.75
N LEU A 188 -26.86 1.78 -9.26
CA LEU A 188 -27.02 3.12 -9.82
C LEU A 188 -26.48 4.20 -8.88
N GLY A 189 -25.89 5.25 -9.45
CA GLY A 189 -25.41 6.43 -8.74
C GLY A 189 -26.00 7.72 -9.29
N GLY A 190 -26.18 8.73 -8.43
CA GLY A 190 -26.75 10.02 -8.83
C GLY A 190 -28.16 9.88 -9.41
N VAL A 191 -29.01 9.09 -8.74
CA VAL A 191 -30.38 8.79 -9.17
C VAL A 191 -31.28 9.99 -8.88
N GLN A 192 -32.06 10.41 -9.87
CA GLN A 192 -33.16 11.35 -9.71
C GLN A 192 -34.47 10.59 -9.82
N THR A 193 -35.34 10.77 -8.83
CA THR A 193 -36.66 10.12 -8.78
C THR A 193 -37.79 11.12 -8.91
N ASP A 194 -38.95 10.65 -9.34
CA ASP A 194 -40.20 11.40 -9.21
C ASP A 194 -40.70 11.41 -7.74
N GLY A 195 -41.81 12.10 -7.49
CA GLY A 195 -42.45 12.15 -6.17
C GLY A 195 -42.99 10.80 -5.67
N GLY A 196 -43.06 9.79 -6.54
CA GLY A 196 -43.46 8.42 -6.22
C GLY A 196 -42.29 7.42 -6.09
N GLY A 197 -41.04 7.89 -6.20
CA GLY A 197 -39.84 7.04 -6.11
C GLY A 197 -39.45 6.33 -7.41
N ARG A 198 -40.11 6.61 -8.54
CA ARG A 198 -39.74 6.07 -9.85
C ARG A 198 -38.47 6.74 -10.36
N VAL A 199 -37.56 5.98 -10.94
CA VAL A 199 -36.30 6.48 -11.50
C VAL A 199 -36.56 7.26 -12.78
N LEU A 200 -36.27 8.56 -12.76
CA LEU A 200 -36.34 9.43 -13.95
C LEU A 200 -34.99 9.44 -14.69
N SER A 201 -33.90 9.55 -13.93
CA SER A 201 -32.55 9.52 -14.49
C SER A 201 -31.55 8.97 -13.48
N ALA A 202 -30.41 8.51 -13.97
CA ALA A 202 -29.28 8.13 -13.13
C ALA A 202 -27.99 8.57 -13.82
N ARG A 203 -27.05 9.13 -13.04
CA ARG A 203 -25.79 9.64 -13.58
C ARG A 203 -24.75 8.56 -13.80
N ALA A 204 -24.75 7.51 -12.99
CA ALA A 204 -23.74 6.46 -13.06
C ALA A 204 -24.34 5.05 -12.92
N LEU A 205 -23.71 4.08 -13.56
CA LEU A 205 -24.00 2.66 -13.43
C LEU A 205 -22.71 1.91 -13.07
N LYS A 206 -22.78 1.10 -12.01
CA LYS A 206 -21.64 0.34 -11.48
C LYS A 206 -21.73 -1.11 -11.94
N LEU A 207 -20.70 -1.60 -12.63
CA LEU A 207 -20.50 -2.99 -13.03
C LEU A 207 -19.48 -3.63 -12.10
N VAL A 208 -19.76 -4.80 -11.53
CA VAL A 208 -18.84 -5.53 -10.64
C VAL A 208 -18.71 -6.98 -11.09
N TYR A 209 -17.58 -7.29 -11.70
CA TYR A 209 -17.22 -8.62 -12.19
C TYR A 209 -16.52 -9.40 -11.08
N TYR A 210 -17.25 -10.29 -10.40
CA TYR A 210 -16.72 -11.14 -9.35
C TYR A 210 -15.99 -12.36 -9.93
N LEU A 211 -14.87 -12.72 -9.31
CA LEU A 211 -13.96 -13.77 -9.73
C LEU A 211 -13.91 -14.87 -8.68
N ARG A 212 -13.50 -16.08 -9.07
CA ARG A 212 -13.35 -17.21 -8.15
C ARG A 212 -12.08 -17.07 -7.30
N GLU A 213 -12.22 -17.23 -5.99
CA GLU A 213 -11.08 -17.31 -5.06
C GLU A 213 -10.80 -18.74 -4.56
N ASP A 214 -11.59 -19.72 -5.02
CA ASP A 214 -11.47 -21.11 -4.56
C ASP A 214 -10.26 -21.85 -5.18
N GLY A 215 -9.35 -22.32 -4.32
CA GLY A 215 -8.29 -23.26 -4.69
C GLY A 215 -7.35 -22.75 -5.80
N PRO A 216 -6.98 -23.57 -6.81
CA PRO A 216 -6.04 -23.17 -7.85
C PRO A 216 -6.60 -22.07 -8.78
N ALA A 217 -7.92 -21.83 -8.78
CA ALA A 217 -8.55 -20.80 -9.59
C ALA A 217 -8.18 -19.38 -9.12
N ALA A 218 -7.83 -19.19 -7.85
CA ALA A 218 -7.41 -17.89 -7.31
C ALA A 218 -6.20 -17.30 -8.05
N ALA A 219 -5.22 -18.14 -8.39
CA ALA A 219 -4.03 -17.71 -9.13
C ALA A 219 -4.39 -17.31 -10.58
N GLU A 220 -5.36 -17.96 -11.19
CA GLU A 220 -5.84 -17.63 -12.53
C GLU A 220 -6.64 -16.31 -12.52
N SER A 221 -7.51 -16.12 -11.52
CA SER A 221 -8.25 -14.88 -11.27
C SER A 221 -7.29 -13.70 -11.05
N GLN A 222 -6.23 -13.88 -10.27
CA GLN A 222 -5.21 -12.84 -10.06
C GLN A 222 -4.50 -12.47 -11.37
N ARG A 223 -4.07 -13.45 -12.16
CA ARG A 223 -3.45 -13.19 -13.49
C ARG A 223 -4.43 -12.53 -14.45
N TRP A 224 -5.72 -12.81 -14.34
CA TRP A 224 -6.74 -12.12 -15.15
C TRP A 224 -6.86 -10.65 -14.73
N LEU A 225 -6.89 -10.35 -13.43
CA LEU A 225 -6.92 -8.98 -12.92
C LEU A 225 -5.68 -8.16 -13.32
N GLU A 226 -4.49 -8.75 -13.26
CA GLU A 226 -3.25 -8.10 -13.72
C GLU A 226 -3.29 -7.77 -15.22
N ARG A 227 -3.83 -8.67 -16.04
CA ARG A 227 -4.04 -8.42 -17.47
C ARG A 227 -5.11 -7.35 -17.72
N PHE A 228 -6.23 -7.43 -16.99
CA PHE A 228 -7.30 -6.45 -17.04
C PHE A 228 -6.77 -5.04 -16.78
N LEU A 229 -5.98 -4.84 -15.73
CA LEU A 229 -5.41 -3.52 -15.40
C LEU A 229 -4.43 -3.01 -16.47
N ARG A 230 -3.68 -3.90 -17.12
CA ARG A 230 -2.72 -3.53 -18.16
C ARG A 230 -3.40 -3.17 -19.48
N ASP A 231 -4.41 -3.94 -19.88
CA ASP A 231 -4.98 -3.89 -21.23
C ASP A 231 -6.22 -2.96 -21.31
N MET A 232 -6.94 -2.73 -20.18
CA MET A 232 -8.14 -1.90 -20.18
C MET A 232 -7.96 -0.44 -20.63
N PRO A 233 -6.87 0.27 -20.31
CA PRO A 233 -6.64 1.62 -20.83
C PRO A 233 -6.74 1.68 -22.37
N SER A 234 -6.02 0.79 -23.05
CA SER A 234 -6.03 0.73 -24.53
C SER A 234 -7.37 0.27 -25.10
N GLU A 235 -8.06 -0.65 -24.43
CA GLU A 235 -9.40 -1.10 -24.86
C GLU A 235 -10.42 0.04 -24.76
N LEU A 236 -10.39 0.84 -23.70
CA LEU A 236 -11.27 2.00 -23.54
C LEU A 236 -10.98 3.08 -24.60
N GLU A 237 -9.70 3.31 -24.93
CA GLU A 237 -9.32 4.21 -26.01
C GLU A 237 -9.80 3.72 -27.38
N ALA A 238 -9.69 2.41 -27.64
CA ALA A 238 -10.15 1.80 -28.90
C ALA A 238 -11.69 1.84 -29.06
N LEU A 239 -12.43 1.68 -27.96
CA LEU A 239 -13.90 1.75 -27.95
C LEU A 239 -14.42 3.18 -28.14
N GLY A 240 -13.67 4.20 -27.70
CA GLY A 240 -13.94 5.60 -28.03
C GLY A 240 -15.32 6.11 -27.59
N PHE A 241 -15.75 5.79 -26.36
CA PHE A 241 -17.07 6.17 -25.86
C PHE A 241 -17.27 7.68 -25.79
N THR A 242 -18.44 8.13 -26.26
CA THR A 242 -18.84 9.56 -26.23
C THR A 242 -19.98 9.83 -25.26
N SER A 243 -20.84 8.84 -25.00
CA SER A 243 -22.00 8.99 -24.11
C SER A 243 -21.67 8.70 -22.65
N ILE A 244 -20.59 7.96 -22.40
CA ILE A 244 -20.14 7.56 -21.07
C ILE A 244 -18.64 7.82 -20.86
N GLN A 245 -18.28 8.20 -19.65
CA GLN A 245 -16.92 8.17 -19.14
C GLN A 245 -16.78 6.96 -18.21
N VAL A 246 -15.78 6.11 -18.49
CA VAL A 246 -15.56 4.88 -17.73
C VAL A 246 -14.39 5.05 -16.78
N THR A 247 -14.60 4.66 -15.54
CA THR A 247 -13.52 4.50 -14.55
C THR A 247 -13.50 3.04 -14.09
N TYR A 248 -12.33 2.49 -13.79
CA TYR A 248 -12.20 1.11 -13.38
C TYR A 248 -11.32 1.00 -12.13
N PHE A 249 -11.57 -0.04 -11.33
CA PHE A 249 -10.82 -0.36 -10.12
C PHE A 249 -10.93 -1.87 -9.86
N THR A 250 -9.99 -2.46 -9.15
CA THR A 250 -10.00 -3.91 -8.88
C THR A 250 -9.64 -4.20 -7.42
N SER A 251 -9.83 -5.44 -6.98
CA SER A 251 -9.32 -5.87 -5.69
C SER A 251 -7.78 -5.77 -5.57
N LEU A 252 -7.06 -5.83 -6.71
CA LEU A 252 -5.60 -5.63 -6.76
C LEU A 252 -5.19 -4.16 -6.87
N SER A 253 -6.04 -3.29 -7.42
CA SER A 253 -5.62 -1.92 -7.77
C SER A 253 -5.19 -1.13 -6.54
N ARG A 254 -5.87 -1.26 -5.39
CA ARG A 254 -5.43 -0.59 -4.15
C ARG A 254 -3.99 -0.97 -3.77
N GLN A 255 -3.64 -2.24 -3.91
CA GLN A 255 -2.32 -2.75 -3.60
C GLN A 255 -1.26 -2.29 -4.61
N GLN A 256 -1.59 -2.37 -5.89
CA GLN A 256 -0.69 -1.98 -6.98
C GLN A 256 -0.47 -0.47 -7.07
N GLU A 257 -1.49 0.35 -6.84
CA GLU A 257 -1.36 1.81 -6.77
C GLU A 257 -0.45 2.23 -5.61
N PHE A 258 -0.56 1.55 -4.46
CA PHE A 258 0.30 1.81 -3.31
C PHE A 258 1.78 1.44 -3.61
N GLU A 259 2.02 0.29 -4.22
CA GLU A 259 3.36 -0.12 -4.67
C GLU A 259 3.90 0.76 -5.81
N GLY A 260 3.04 1.21 -6.72
CA GLY A 260 3.38 2.10 -7.84
C GLY A 260 3.84 3.47 -7.36
N ASN A 261 3.09 4.08 -6.44
CA ASN A 261 3.47 5.33 -5.81
C ASN A 261 4.86 5.20 -5.15
N THR A 262 5.11 4.08 -4.47
CA THR A 262 6.40 3.81 -3.82
C THR A 262 7.57 3.82 -4.80
N LYS A 263 7.43 3.16 -5.95
CA LYS A 263 8.47 3.15 -7.00
C LYS A 263 8.75 4.56 -7.54
N SER A 264 7.73 5.41 -7.61
CA SER A 264 7.88 6.82 -8.02
C SER A 264 8.65 7.64 -6.98
N VAL A 265 8.54 7.33 -5.69
CA VAL A 265 9.17 8.13 -4.62
C VAL A 265 10.64 7.75 -4.37
N ILE A 266 11.07 6.52 -4.64
CA ILE A 266 12.48 6.07 -4.53
C ILE A 266 13.50 7.05 -5.17
N PRO A 267 13.32 7.51 -6.43
CA PRO A 267 14.25 8.47 -7.04
C PRO A 267 14.26 9.82 -6.31
N LEU A 268 13.11 10.30 -5.80
CA LEU A 268 13.07 11.54 -5.02
C LEU A 268 13.88 11.42 -3.73
N PHE A 269 13.71 10.32 -2.98
CA PHE A 269 14.53 10.07 -1.78
C PHE A 269 16.01 10.00 -2.09
N SER A 270 16.39 9.35 -3.18
CA SER A 270 17.79 9.25 -3.62
C SER A 270 18.40 10.63 -3.86
N VAL A 271 17.68 11.53 -4.51
CA VAL A 271 18.10 12.93 -4.72
C VAL A 271 18.23 13.68 -3.39
N THR A 272 17.25 13.54 -2.49
CA THR A 272 17.29 14.21 -1.18
C THR A 272 18.48 13.72 -0.33
N TYR A 273 18.76 12.41 -0.29
CA TYR A 273 19.95 11.89 0.40
C TYR A 273 21.23 12.45 -0.20
N PHE A 274 21.35 12.47 -1.53
CA PHE A 274 22.52 13.01 -2.19
C PHE A 274 22.74 14.49 -1.83
N LEU A 275 21.69 15.31 -1.87
CA LEU A 275 21.77 16.73 -1.54
C LEU A 275 22.13 16.97 -0.07
N THR A 276 21.49 16.26 0.87
CA THR A 276 21.74 16.41 2.31
C THR A 276 23.14 15.95 2.72
N ILE A 277 23.63 14.83 2.17
CA ILE A 277 25.00 14.35 2.37
C ILE A 277 26.01 15.35 1.80
N THR A 278 25.80 15.81 0.56
CA THR A 278 26.70 16.77 -0.09
C THR A 278 26.73 18.09 0.68
N PHE A 279 25.57 18.61 1.09
CA PHE A 279 25.48 19.81 1.92
C PHE A 279 26.23 19.63 3.24
N SER A 280 26.03 18.51 3.95
CA SER A 280 26.72 18.24 5.22
C SER A 280 28.25 18.19 5.05
N ILE A 281 28.74 17.57 3.98
CA ILE A 281 30.17 17.50 3.67
C ILE A 281 30.71 18.90 3.33
N VAL A 282 29.99 19.66 2.50
CA VAL A 282 30.38 21.01 2.06
C VAL A 282 30.38 21.99 3.22
N SER A 283 29.38 21.95 4.11
CA SER A 283 29.36 22.78 5.32
C SER A 283 30.51 22.48 6.28
N CYS A 284 31.11 21.29 6.22
CA CYS A 284 32.29 20.93 7.01
C CYS A 284 33.62 21.34 6.36
N LEU A 285 33.62 21.87 5.13
CA LEU A 285 34.82 22.39 4.47
C LEU A 285 35.33 23.62 5.21
N ARG A 286 36.62 23.60 5.57
CA ARG A 286 37.34 24.81 5.99
C ARG A 286 38.39 25.19 4.95
N LEU A 287 38.59 26.50 4.75
CA LEU A 287 39.57 27.08 3.82
C LEU A 287 41.05 26.73 4.14
N SER A 288 41.31 26.11 5.29
CA SER A 288 42.65 25.66 5.69
C SER A 288 42.78 24.15 5.48
N CYS A 289 43.62 23.72 4.53
CA CYS A 289 43.83 22.28 4.21
C CYS A 289 44.29 21.43 5.42
N ILE A 290 44.95 22.05 6.41
CA ILE A 290 45.49 21.37 7.60
C ILE A 290 44.41 21.10 8.67
N ARG A 291 43.31 21.87 8.67
CA ARG A 291 42.20 21.75 9.64
C ARG A 291 40.89 21.39 8.93
N ASN A 292 41.00 20.62 7.86
CA ASN A 292 39.87 20.17 7.07
C ASN A 292 39.28 18.89 7.70
N ASN A 293 38.04 18.96 8.17
CA ASN A 293 37.35 17.85 8.84
C ASN A 293 36.44 17.07 7.88
N VAL A 294 36.56 17.26 6.57
CA VAL A 294 35.75 16.56 5.56
C VAL A 294 35.81 15.04 5.71
N TRP A 295 36.98 14.47 5.97
CA TRP A 295 37.12 13.03 6.17
C TRP A 295 36.33 12.52 7.38
N LEU A 296 36.27 13.31 8.45
CA LEU A 296 35.44 13.00 9.62
C LEU A 296 33.95 13.06 9.27
N ALA A 297 33.52 14.05 8.47
CA ALA A 297 32.14 14.15 8.00
C ALA A 297 31.74 12.95 7.12
N CYS A 298 32.60 12.55 6.17
CA CYS A 298 32.37 11.38 5.33
C CYS A 298 32.27 10.09 6.17
N CYS A 299 33.18 9.88 7.13
CA CYS A 299 33.12 8.74 8.04
C CYS A 299 31.84 8.74 8.89
N GLY A 300 31.35 9.92 9.30
CA GLY A 300 30.08 10.07 10.00
C GLY A 300 28.88 9.60 9.16
N VAL A 301 28.80 10.03 7.91
CA VAL A 301 27.74 9.60 6.98
C VAL A 301 27.80 8.09 6.73
N VAL A 302 28.99 7.54 6.49
CA VAL A 302 29.18 6.09 6.29
C VAL A 302 28.77 5.33 7.55
N SER A 303 29.15 5.80 8.73
CA SER A 303 28.77 5.17 10.02
C SER A 303 27.25 5.16 10.21
N ALA A 304 26.56 6.26 9.91
CA ALA A 304 25.10 6.32 9.97
C ALA A 304 24.45 5.35 8.97
N GLY A 305 24.98 5.27 7.74
CA GLY A 305 24.54 4.30 6.73
C GLY A 305 24.73 2.85 7.18
N LEU A 306 25.86 2.54 7.81
CA LEU A 306 26.15 1.21 8.37
C LEU A 306 25.24 0.85 9.55
N ALA A 307 24.80 1.84 10.35
CA ALA A 307 23.84 1.65 11.44
C ALA A 307 22.43 1.38 10.92
N VAL A 308 22.02 2.08 9.85
CA VAL A 308 20.77 1.77 9.12
C VAL A 308 20.86 0.36 8.54
N LEU A 309 21.93 0.02 7.83
CA LEU A 309 22.11 -1.30 7.23
C LEU A 309 22.06 -2.42 8.27
N SER A 310 22.75 -2.27 9.40
CA SER A 310 22.82 -3.30 10.44
C SER A 310 21.49 -3.46 11.19
N SER A 311 20.81 -2.35 11.52
CA SER A 311 19.52 -2.39 12.22
C SER A 311 18.42 -3.03 11.36
N PHE A 312 18.26 -2.59 10.11
CA PHE A 312 17.28 -3.18 9.19
C PHE A 312 17.62 -4.62 8.82
N GLY A 313 18.90 -4.91 8.56
CA GLY A 313 19.36 -6.26 8.28
C GLY A 313 19.09 -7.24 9.44
N LEU A 314 19.36 -6.82 10.68
CA LEU A 314 19.03 -7.61 11.87
C LEU A 314 17.52 -7.84 12.01
N MET A 315 16.69 -6.81 11.81
CA MET A 315 15.23 -6.96 11.86
C MET A 315 14.71 -7.97 10.83
N LEU A 316 15.29 -7.98 9.63
CA LEU A 316 14.96 -8.95 8.59
C LEU A 316 15.39 -10.38 8.98
N PHE A 317 16.55 -10.54 9.63
CA PHE A 317 16.95 -11.84 10.20
C PHE A 317 16.01 -12.33 11.30
N CYS A 318 15.59 -11.42 12.20
CA CYS A 318 14.58 -11.69 13.23
C CYS A 318 13.20 -11.96 12.64
N GLY A 319 13.03 -11.74 11.34
CA GLY A 319 11.81 -12.06 10.62
C GLY A 319 10.71 -11.02 10.72
N VAL A 320 11.06 -9.79 11.09
CA VAL A 320 10.15 -8.65 11.10
C VAL A 320 9.77 -8.31 9.65
N PRO A 321 8.47 -8.16 9.33
CA PRO A 321 8.06 -7.78 7.99
C PRO A 321 8.54 -6.37 7.64
N PHE A 322 9.02 -6.21 6.41
CA PHE A 322 9.42 -4.91 5.87
C PHE A 322 8.23 -4.27 5.18
N VAL A 323 7.72 -3.19 5.78
CA VAL A 323 6.65 -2.38 5.20
C VAL A 323 7.26 -1.23 4.42
N VAL A 324 6.59 -0.85 3.35
CA VAL A 324 7.08 0.18 2.44
C VAL A 324 7.19 1.56 3.10
N THR A 325 6.33 1.89 4.05
CA THR A 325 6.39 3.16 4.80
C THR A 325 7.68 3.32 5.60
N VAL A 326 8.32 2.21 5.99
CA VAL A 326 9.60 2.21 6.72
C VAL A 326 10.77 2.52 5.80
N ALA A 327 10.60 2.50 4.47
CA ALA A 327 11.61 3.00 3.53
C ALA A 327 11.96 4.49 3.74
N ASN A 328 11.10 5.25 4.44
CA ASN A 328 11.33 6.65 4.80
C ASN A 328 12.15 6.80 6.10
N ALA A 329 12.33 5.73 6.88
CA ALA A 329 13.01 5.79 8.16
C ALA A 329 14.50 6.20 8.07
N PRO A 330 15.29 5.77 7.07
CA PRO A 330 16.68 6.24 6.95
C PRO A 330 16.79 7.77 6.81
N PHE A 331 15.81 8.43 6.18
CA PHE A 331 15.74 9.89 6.10
C PHE A 331 15.53 10.53 7.47
N LEU A 332 14.61 9.98 8.27
CA LEU A 332 14.37 10.45 9.64
C LEU A 332 15.58 10.20 10.57
N ILE A 333 16.35 9.14 10.32
CA ILE A 333 17.57 8.81 11.07
C ILE A 333 18.72 9.75 10.69
N LEU A 334 18.86 10.08 9.40
CA LEU A 334 19.92 10.97 8.89
C LEU A 334 19.63 12.46 9.12
N GLY A 335 18.36 12.85 9.26
CA GLY A 335 17.94 14.24 9.46
C GLY A 335 17.98 14.75 10.91
N LYS A 336 18.51 13.97 11.86
CA LYS A 336 18.77 14.40 13.24
C LYS A 336 20.24 14.79 13.43
#